data_AF-A0A246RFR6-F1
#
_entry.id   AF-A0A246RFR6-F1
#
_cell.length_a   1.000
_cell.length_b   1.000
_cell.length_c   1.000
_cell.angle_alpha   90.00
_cell.angle_beta   90.00
_cell.angle_gamma   90.00
#
_symmetry.space_group_name_H-M   'P 1'
#
loop_
_entity.id
_entity.type
_entity.pdbx_description
1 polymer ?
#
loop_
_entity_poly.entity_id
_entity_poly.type
_entity_poly.pdbx_seq_one_letter_code
_entity_poly.pdbx_strand_id
1 'polypeptide(L)'
;GGPELVEARTYRFDAHHTFEHAVRLQYRPAQEVTDGRSRDPVEIQGARLSTVDREAIDAEVEATLDAAVAFALAGPEPDPAGALDHLYASGLTARGGS
;
A
#
# COMPACT_ATOMS: atom_id res chain seq x y z
N GLY A 1 5.57 29.14 13.88
CA GLY A 1 4.60 28.08 14.20
C GLY A 1 3.26 28.37 13.56
N GLY A 2 3.24 28.46 12.24
CA GLY A 2 2.03 28.51 11.41
C GLY A 2 2.10 27.35 10.40
N PRO A 3 1.20 27.29 9.40
CA PRO A 3 1.27 26.26 8.38
C PRO A 3 2.57 26.38 7.57
N GLU A 4 3.13 25.22 7.21
CA GLU A 4 4.30 25.10 6.35
C GLU A 4 4.03 24.08 5.25
N LEU A 5 4.67 24.28 4.09
CA LEU A 5 4.67 23.32 2.99
C LEU A 5 5.99 22.57 2.96
N VAL A 6 5.92 21.24 2.97
CA VAL A 6 7.08 20.37 2.78
C VAL A 6 6.87 19.54 1.52
N GLU A 7 7.75 19.69 0.53
CA GLU A 7 7.78 18.86 -0.68
C GLU A 7 8.73 17.67 -0.49
N ALA A 8 8.18 16.47 -0.30
CA ALA A 8 8.96 15.24 -0.24
C ALA A 8 9.06 14.60 -1.64
N ARG A 9 10.21 14.79 -2.30
CA ARG A 9 10.47 14.20 -3.62
C ARG A 9 10.71 12.70 -3.50
N THR A 10 9.76 11.93 -4.02
CA THR A 10 9.79 10.46 -4.03
C THR A 10 9.70 9.90 -5.45
N TYR A 11 9.83 8.58 -5.57
CA TYR A 11 9.65 7.86 -6.83
C TYR A 11 8.80 6.60 -6.62
N ARG A 12 7.75 6.44 -7.41
CA ARG A 12 6.94 5.20 -7.43
C ARG A 12 7.61 4.20 -8.37
N PHE A 13 8.21 3.17 -7.78
CA PHE A 13 8.93 2.12 -8.53
C PHE A 13 8.04 1.35 -9.47
N ASP A 14 6.78 1.14 -9.09
CA ASP A 14 5.85 0.33 -9.85
C ASP A 14 4.79 1.17 -10.60
N ALA A 15 3.88 0.48 -11.27
CA ALA A 15 2.70 1.02 -11.91
C ALA A 15 1.83 1.86 -10.94
N HIS A 16 0.98 2.72 -11.50
CA HIS A 16 0.02 3.48 -10.68
C HIS A 16 -1.01 2.57 -10.04
N HIS A 17 -1.40 1.53 -10.77
CA HIS A 17 -2.43 0.60 -10.41
C HIS A 17 -2.12 -0.76 -11.02
N THR A 18 -2.53 -1.84 -10.35
CA THR A 18 -2.26 -3.22 -10.78
C THR A 18 -2.80 -3.53 -12.19
N PHE A 19 -3.91 -2.91 -12.59
CA PHE A 19 -4.48 -2.99 -13.94
C PHE A 19 -3.50 -2.57 -15.05
N GLU A 20 -2.58 -1.64 -14.79
CA GLU A 20 -1.61 -1.19 -15.82
C GLU A 20 -0.69 -2.32 -16.28
N HIS A 21 -0.43 -3.32 -15.42
CA HIS A 21 0.28 -4.53 -15.81
C HIS A 21 -0.52 -5.38 -16.80
N ALA A 22 -1.85 -5.43 -16.67
CA ALA A 22 -2.72 -6.17 -17.57
C ALA A 22 -2.77 -5.53 -18.96
N VAL A 23 -2.81 -4.20 -19.03
CA VAL A 23 -2.82 -3.44 -20.30
C VAL A 23 -1.44 -3.10 -20.85
N ARG A 24 -0.37 -3.44 -20.12
CA ARG A 24 1.04 -3.20 -20.49
C ARG A 24 1.30 -1.75 -20.88
N LEU A 25 0.71 -0.80 -20.15
CA LEU A 25 0.84 0.62 -20.44
C LEU A 25 2.29 1.06 -20.19
N GLN A 26 2.90 1.73 -21.17
CA GLN A 26 4.26 2.26 -21.07
C GLN A 26 4.24 3.77 -21.26
N TYR A 27 4.47 4.50 -20.17
CA TYR A 27 4.52 5.97 -20.17
C TYR A 27 5.79 6.54 -19.52
N ARG A 28 6.71 5.65 -19.09
CA ARG A 28 8.02 6.00 -18.54
C ARG A 28 9.08 5.05 -19.12
N PRO A 29 10.28 5.54 -19.46
CA PRO A 29 11.36 4.68 -19.91
C PRO A 29 11.88 3.82 -18.76
N ALA A 30 12.34 2.60 -19.06
CA ALA A 30 12.88 1.68 -18.04
C ALA A 30 14.06 2.29 -17.27
N GLN A 31 14.88 3.13 -17.92
CA GLN A 31 15.99 3.83 -17.27
C GLN A 31 15.52 4.73 -16.12
N GLU A 32 14.40 5.42 -16.27
CA GLU A 32 13.87 6.29 -15.21
C GLU A 32 13.49 5.48 -13.97
N VAL A 33 12.95 4.27 -14.15
CA VAL A 33 12.63 3.37 -13.03
C VAL A 33 13.89 2.88 -12.35
N THR A 34 14.92 2.52 -13.10
CA THR A 34 16.24 2.15 -12.56
C THR A 34 16.87 3.29 -11.75
N ASP A 35 16.84 4.51 -12.29
CA ASP A 35 17.35 5.72 -11.60
C ASP A 35 16.51 6.09 -10.37
N GLY A 36 15.24 5.72 -10.37
CA GLY A 36 14.36 5.74 -9.20
C GLY A 36 14.84 4.76 -8.12
N ARG A 37 14.99 3.48 -8.49
CA ARG A 37 15.35 2.39 -7.58
C ARG A 37 16.75 2.52 -6.98
N SER A 38 17.70 3.17 -7.66
CA SER A 38 19.03 3.43 -7.10
C SER A 38 19.00 4.30 -5.83
N ARG A 39 17.88 4.97 -5.56
CA ARG A 39 17.64 5.80 -4.37
C ARG A 39 16.63 5.18 -3.42
N ASP A 40 16.53 3.85 -3.41
CA ASP A 40 15.63 3.13 -2.52
C ASP A 40 15.94 3.46 -1.03
N PRO A 41 15.01 4.09 -0.29
CA PRO A 41 15.23 4.43 1.09
C PRO A 41 15.40 3.20 2.00
N VAL A 42 14.82 2.05 1.64
CA VAL A 42 14.97 0.80 2.40
C VAL A 42 16.41 0.30 2.29
N GLU A 43 17.00 0.32 1.09
CA GLU A 43 18.41 -0.06 0.92
C GLU A 43 19.35 0.96 1.58
N ILE A 44 19.09 2.25 1.43
CA ILE A 44 19.93 3.32 2.00
C ILE A 44 19.94 3.26 3.54
N GLN A 45 18.79 3.04 4.19
CA GLN A 45 18.74 2.92 5.64
C GLN A 45 19.20 1.54 6.10
N GLY A 46 18.86 0.47 5.38
CA GLY A 46 19.26 -0.90 5.69
C GLY A 46 20.77 -1.08 5.68
N ALA A 47 21.50 -0.38 4.80
CA ALA A 47 22.96 -0.38 4.78
C ALA A 47 23.62 0.19 6.05
N ARG A 48 22.85 0.84 6.94
CA ARG A 48 23.33 1.37 8.23
C ARG A 48 23.19 0.36 9.36
N LEU A 49 22.51 -0.76 9.12
CA LEU A 49 22.29 -1.83 10.09
C LEU A 49 23.36 -2.91 9.92
N SER A 50 23.56 -3.71 10.98
CA SER A 50 24.30 -4.96 10.81
C SER A 50 23.47 -5.94 9.98
N THR A 51 24.13 -6.87 9.29
CA THR A 51 23.43 -7.92 8.53
C THR A 51 22.48 -8.72 9.42
N VAL A 52 22.89 -9.03 10.64
CA VAL A 52 22.09 -9.78 11.62
C VAL A 52 20.82 -9.01 12.01
N ASP A 53 20.94 -7.72 12.28
CA ASP A 53 19.77 -6.91 12.66
C ASP A 53 18.81 -6.76 11.49
N ARG A 54 19.33 -6.55 10.27
CA ARG A 54 18.52 -6.44 9.05
C ARG A 54 17.75 -7.74 8.80
N GLU A 55 18.42 -8.89 8.84
CA GLU A 55 17.79 -10.20 8.66
C GLU A 55 16.72 -10.49 9.72
N ALA A 56 16.96 -10.09 10.98
CA ALA A 56 15.98 -10.25 12.05
C ALA A 56 14.72 -9.39 11.83
N ILE A 57 14.90 -8.14 11.41
CA ILE A 57 13.79 -7.22 11.09
C ILE A 57 13.01 -7.74 9.87
N ASP A 58 13.69 -8.14 8.81
CA ASP A 58 13.04 -8.66 7.60
C ASP A 58 12.19 -9.90 7.96
N ALA A 59 12.72 -10.82 8.78
CA ALA A 59 11.97 -11.99 9.25
C ALA A 59 10.73 -11.63 10.10
N GLU A 60 10.84 -10.61 10.95
CA GLU A 60 9.70 -10.11 11.76
C GLU A 60 8.61 -9.50 10.87
N VAL A 61 9.01 -8.72 9.86
CA VAL A 61 8.10 -8.11 8.88
C VAL A 61 7.38 -9.19 8.08
N GLU A 62 8.09 -10.19 7.57
CA GLU A 62 7.49 -11.30 6.82
C GLU A 62 6.48 -12.08 7.67
N ALA A 63 6.82 -12.42 8.92
CA ALA A 63 5.89 -13.09 9.83
C ALA A 63 4.62 -12.25 10.09
N THR A 64 4.76 -10.93 10.17
CA THR A 64 3.62 -10.01 10.34
C THR A 64 2.73 -9.98 9.09
N LEU A 65 3.34 -9.93 7.91
CA LEU A 65 2.61 -9.94 6.64
C LEU A 65 1.88 -11.26 6.43
N ASP A 66 2.52 -12.40 6.69
CA ASP A 66 1.91 -13.73 6.61
C ASP A 66 0.68 -13.84 7.51
N ALA A 67 0.79 -13.38 8.76
CA ALA A 67 -0.33 -13.38 9.70
C ALA A 67 -1.48 -12.47 9.22
N ALA A 68 -1.17 -11.28 8.69
CA ALA A 68 -2.17 -10.35 8.18
C ALA A 68 -2.89 -10.90 6.94
N VAL A 69 -2.16 -11.52 6.01
CA VAL A 69 -2.72 -12.16 4.82
C VAL A 69 -3.60 -13.34 5.21
N ALA A 70 -3.14 -14.21 6.12
CA ALA A 70 -3.92 -15.34 6.60
C ALA A 70 -5.23 -14.89 7.26
N PHE A 71 -5.17 -13.84 8.09
CA PHE A 71 -6.36 -13.25 8.70
C PHE A 71 -7.33 -12.69 7.66
N ALA A 72 -6.83 -11.91 6.69
CA ALA A 72 -7.66 -11.30 5.65
C ALA A 72 -8.35 -12.34 4.77
N LEU A 73 -7.63 -13.40 4.36
CA LEU A 73 -8.17 -14.47 3.52
C LEU A 73 -9.13 -15.40 4.26
N ALA A 74 -9.01 -15.52 5.58
CA ALA A 74 -9.94 -16.28 6.42
C ALA A 74 -11.20 -15.48 6.81
N GLY A 75 -11.21 -14.17 6.54
CA GLY A 75 -12.33 -13.30 6.84
C GLY A 75 -13.58 -13.68 6.02
N PRO A 76 -14.80 -13.52 6.58
CA PRO A 76 -16.01 -13.71 5.80
C PRO A 76 -16.16 -12.59 4.77
N GLU A 77 -16.75 -12.94 3.61
CA GLU A 77 -17.25 -11.93 2.69
C GLU A 77 -18.31 -11.05 3.38
N PRO A 78 -18.36 -9.74 3.08
CA PRO A 78 -19.37 -8.87 3.64
C PRO A 78 -20.77 -9.28 3.17
N ASP A 79 -21.75 -9.22 4.07
CA ASP A 79 -23.16 -9.45 3.72
C ASP A 79 -23.66 -8.32 2.80
N PRO A 80 -24.14 -8.60 1.58
CA PRO A 80 -24.70 -7.59 0.70
C PRO A 80 -25.85 -6.78 1.32
N ALA A 81 -26.57 -7.33 2.32
CA ALA A 81 -27.59 -6.59 3.06
C ALA A 81 -27.03 -5.37 3.81
N GLY A 82 -25.75 -5.38 4.18
CA GLY A 82 -25.05 -4.29 4.85
C GLY A 82 -24.54 -3.20 3.92
N ALA A 83 -24.84 -3.24 2.62
CA ALA A 83 -24.31 -2.27 1.65
C ALA A 83 -24.70 -0.80 1.95
N LEU A 84 -25.79 -0.57 2.69
CA LEU A 84 -26.23 0.76 3.11
C LEU A 84 -25.83 1.10 4.55
N ASP A 85 -25.13 0.21 5.24
CA ASP A 85 -24.63 0.47 6.58
C ASP A 85 -23.60 1.59 6.54
N HIS A 86 -23.54 2.37 7.62
CA HIS A 86 -22.65 3.53 7.77
C HIS A 86 -22.85 4.68 6.75
N LEU A 87 -23.89 4.64 5.91
CA LEU A 87 -24.25 5.76 5.04
C LEU A 87 -24.60 7.02 5.84
N TYR A 88 -25.28 6.85 6.97
CA TYR A 88 -25.56 7.90 7.93
C TYR A 88 -25.12 7.44 9.34
N ALA A 89 -24.45 8.32 10.07
CA ALA A 89 -24.02 8.05 11.45
C ALA A 89 -25.19 7.78 12.41
N SER A 90 -26.40 8.26 12.08
CA SER A 90 -27.62 8.04 12.85
C SER A 90 -28.24 6.65 12.68
N GLY A 91 -27.71 5.83 11.75
CA GLY A 91 -28.32 4.54 11.39
C GLY A 91 -29.59 4.65 10.54
N LEU A 92 -29.92 5.86 10.06
CA LEU A 92 -30.98 6.02 9.06
C LEU A 92 -30.57 5.29 7.78
N THR A 93 -31.52 4.60 7.14
CA THR A 93 -31.30 3.93 5.86
C THR A 93 -32.00 4.70 4.74
N ALA A 94 -31.33 4.80 3.58
CA ALA A 94 -31.94 5.40 2.41
C ALA A 94 -33.19 4.60 2.02
N ARG A 95 -34.28 5.30 1.68
CA ARG A 95 -35.52 4.66 1.23
C ARG A 95 -35.22 3.93 -0.09
N GLY A 96 -35.57 2.64 -0.19
CA GLY A 96 -35.43 1.90 -1.43
C GLY A 96 -36.16 2.58 -2.58
N GLY A 97 -35.51 2.71 -3.75
CA GLY A 97 -36.16 3.20 -4.96
C GLY A 97 -37.25 2.22 -5.40
N SER A 98 -38.42 2.73 -5.75
CA SER A 98 -39.51 1.99 -6.42
C SER A 98 -39.28 1.91 -7.91
#